data_AF-A0A1I7YNU6-F1
#
_entry.id   AF-A0A1I7YNU6-F1
#
_cell.length_a   1.000
_cell.length_b   1.000
_cell.length_c   1.000
_cell.angle_alpha   90.00
_cell.angle_beta   90.00
_cell.angle_gamma   90.00
#
_symmetry.space_group_name_H-M   'P 1'
#
loop_
_entity.id
_entity.type
_entity.pdbx_description
1 polymer ?
#
loop_
_entity_poly.entity_id
_entity_poly.type
_entity_poly.pdbx_seq_one_letter_code
_entity_poly.pdbx_strand_id
1 'polypeptide(L)'
;MQVTIGMLYISIATLLPPINVRFIYIFLSRKHYRDMECYRIMALTGILQLFAGPGAFSCGLMQVLGSDPRGILLFFVILFSASIASEVVLNLVLALNRVKVILNIHTAPCLSKVIKTSDRMWQPLQLLIILACLYGLSYATALLSPYCGYLMVPGHYVGSYDFSKPYTQLFSKVNSLVLLTSSFLTFICYMLITVNLLWMRSKSTVTPNKEWSIAIYGGVRFTIDTSLSIAFFFMHLPPSPWSELVIGLTYILNQLFVSPLLYFTLTKNLRNEFLSLLRIQRRNHISTAIYRTSSHA
;
A
#
# COMPACT_ATOMS: atom_id res chain seq x y z
N MET A 1 0.81 30.16 -3.42
CA MET A 1 0.07 28.88 -3.48
C MET A 1 1.01 27.68 -3.51
N GLN A 2 1.97 27.62 -4.45
CA GLN A 2 2.95 26.54 -4.56
C GLN A 2 3.68 26.22 -3.24
N VAL A 3 4.23 27.23 -2.57
CA VAL A 3 4.93 27.06 -1.27
C VAL A 3 4.00 26.48 -0.20
N THR A 4 2.76 26.96 -0.11
CA THR A 4 1.76 26.46 0.85
C THR A 4 1.47 24.97 0.64
N ILE A 5 1.32 24.54 -0.61
CA ILE A 5 1.08 23.14 -0.96
C ILE A 5 2.33 22.29 -0.68
N GLY A 6 3.53 22.82 -0.98
CA GLY A 6 4.78 22.15 -0.63
C GLY A 6 4.91 21.90 0.87
N MET A 7 4.60 22.91 1.69
CA MET A 7 4.59 22.78 3.15
C MET A 7 3.54 21.78 3.65
N LEU A 8 2.38 21.70 3.00
CA LEU A 8 1.35 20.71 3.32
C LEU A 8 1.87 19.28 3.07
N TYR A 9 2.46 19.02 1.90
CA TYR A 9 3.04 17.71 1.58
C TYR A 9 4.17 17.33 2.53
N ILE A 10 5.08 18.26 2.87
CA ILE A 10 6.15 18.03 3.86
C ILE A 10 5.56 17.68 5.24
N SER A 11 4.51 18.39 5.67
CA SER A 11 3.86 18.13 6.96
C SER A 11 3.23 16.74 7.00
N ILE A 12 2.51 16.35 5.94
CA ILE A 12 1.88 15.02 5.85
C ILE A 12 2.95 13.92 5.81
N ALA A 13 3.99 14.12 5.01
CA ALA A 13 5.10 13.19 4.84
C ALA A 13 5.94 13.01 6.11
N THR A 14 5.95 13.97 7.03
CA THR A 14 6.66 13.85 8.30
C THR A 14 5.78 13.27 9.41
N LEU A 15 4.49 13.62 9.43
CA LEU A 15 3.57 13.20 10.50
C LEU A 15 3.03 11.77 10.34
N LEU A 16 2.69 11.34 9.12
CA LEU A 16 1.99 10.07 8.90
C LEU A 16 2.90 8.82 8.86
N PRO A 17 4.09 8.80 8.21
CA PRO A 17 4.90 7.59 8.13
C PRO A 17 5.28 6.96 9.48
N PRO A 18 5.59 7.72 10.56
CA PRO A 18 5.85 7.12 11.88
C PRO A 18 4.70 6.24 12.39
N ILE A 19 3.44 6.58 12.04
CA ILE A 19 2.27 5.78 12.40
C ILE A 19 2.30 4.44 11.65
N ASN A 20 2.56 4.47 10.34
CA ASN A 20 2.71 3.26 9.51
C ASN A 20 3.85 2.35 9.98
N VAL A 21 5.03 2.94 10.24
CA VAL A 21 6.22 2.21 10.71
C VAL A 21 5.90 1.40 11.96
N ARG A 22 5.10 1.95 12.88
CA ARG A 22 4.69 1.24 14.10
C ARG A 22 3.79 0.03 13.82
N PHE A 23 2.84 0.13 12.89
CA PHE A 23 2.01 -1.02 12.51
C PHE A 23 2.84 -2.12 11.85
N ILE A 24 3.73 -1.74 10.92
CA ILE A 24 4.65 -2.68 10.26
C ILE A 24 5.55 -3.36 11.30
N TYR A 25 6.07 -2.58 12.26
CA TYR A 25 6.87 -3.12 13.35
C TYR A 25 6.12 -4.17 14.18
N ILE A 26 4.83 -3.95 14.49
CA ILE A 26 4.00 -4.93 15.20
C ILE A 26 3.86 -6.22 14.38
N PHE A 27 3.57 -6.11 13.07
CA PHE A 27 3.46 -7.28 12.19
C PHE A 27 4.75 -8.08 12.08
N LEU A 28 5.90 -7.42 12.04
CA LEU A 28 7.20 -8.08 11.93
C LEU A 28 7.70 -8.67 13.25
N SER A 29 7.42 -8.01 14.38
CA SER A 29 7.98 -8.38 15.69
C SER A 29 7.21 -9.50 16.39
N ARG A 30 5.90 -9.63 16.14
CA ARG A 30 5.05 -10.64 16.80
C ARG A 30 5.02 -11.93 15.99
N LYS A 31 5.48 -13.02 16.58
CA LYS A 31 5.44 -14.37 15.98
C LYS A 31 4.05 -14.74 15.47
N HIS A 32 3.00 -14.43 16.25
CA HIS A 32 1.61 -14.72 15.88
C HIS A 32 1.20 -14.11 14.52
N TYR A 33 1.61 -12.87 14.22
CA TYR A 33 1.32 -12.26 12.92
C TYR A 33 2.24 -12.78 11.83
N ARG A 34 3.52 -12.98 12.13
CA ARG A 34 4.51 -13.46 11.16
C ARG A 34 4.21 -14.86 10.62
N ASP A 35 3.62 -15.72 11.44
CA ASP A 35 3.29 -17.10 11.05
C ASP A 35 2.10 -17.16 10.06
N MET A 36 1.32 -16.07 9.94
CA MET A 36 0.19 -15.98 9.02
C MET A 36 0.59 -15.30 7.70
N GLU A 37 0.47 -16.02 6.58
CA GLU A 37 0.84 -15.55 5.22
C GLU A 37 0.23 -14.20 4.87
N CYS A 38 -1.04 -14.01 5.19
CA CYS A 38 -1.75 -12.78 4.86
C CYS A 38 -1.12 -11.55 5.55
N TYR A 39 -0.67 -11.70 6.80
CA TYR A 39 -0.04 -10.60 7.52
C TYR A 39 1.36 -10.31 6.99
N ARG A 40 2.07 -11.30 6.44
CA ARG A 40 3.33 -11.08 5.73
C ARG A 40 3.13 -10.24 4.46
N ILE A 41 2.11 -10.56 3.66
CA ILE A 41 1.74 -9.77 2.46
C ILE A 41 1.37 -8.34 2.89
N MET A 42 0.51 -8.20 3.91
CA MET A 42 0.12 -6.88 4.43
C MET A 42 1.32 -6.07 4.96
N ALA A 43 2.28 -6.72 5.63
CA ALA A 43 3.50 -6.06 6.07
C ALA A 43 4.34 -5.57 4.89
N LEU A 44 4.46 -6.39 3.83
CA LEU A 44 5.16 -6.00 2.60
C LEU A 44 4.47 -4.83 1.88
N THR A 45 3.15 -4.87 1.76
CA THR A 45 2.36 -3.73 1.24
C THR A 45 2.60 -2.49 2.09
N GLY A 46 2.60 -2.60 3.42
CA GLY A 46 2.92 -1.49 4.31
C GLY A 46 4.34 -0.93 4.09
N ILE A 47 5.34 -1.78 3.84
CA ILE A 47 6.70 -1.33 3.50
C ILE A 47 6.69 -0.53 2.18
N LEU A 48 5.96 -0.99 1.17
CA LEU A 48 5.82 -0.24 -0.07
C LEU A 48 5.14 1.12 0.14
N GLN A 49 4.11 1.16 0.98
CA GLN A 49 3.41 2.40 1.36
C GLN A 49 4.33 3.40 2.06
N LEU A 50 5.37 2.95 2.77
CA LEU A 50 6.35 3.86 3.40
C LEU A 50 7.13 4.68 2.37
N PHE A 51 7.29 4.23 1.12
CA PHE A 51 7.91 5.04 0.07
C PHE A 51 7.09 6.29 -0.29
N ALA A 52 5.79 6.32 0.06
CA ALA A 52 4.97 7.53 -0.05
C ALA A 52 5.47 8.67 0.84
N GLY A 53 6.13 8.37 1.97
CA GLY A 53 6.72 9.39 2.85
C GLY A 53 7.84 10.17 2.15
N PRO A 54 8.97 9.52 1.79
CA PRO A 54 10.05 10.17 1.03
C PRO A 54 9.58 10.77 -0.29
N GLY A 55 8.67 10.10 -1.01
CA GLY A 55 8.08 10.62 -2.25
C GLY A 55 7.32 11.93 -2.04
N ALA A 56 6.39 11.96 -1.08
CA ALA A 56 5.63 13.17 -0.74
C ALA A 56 6.51 14.30 -0.19
N PHE A 57 7.50 13.96 0.64
CA PHE A 57 8.48 14.92 1.15
C PHE A 57 9.27 15.56 0.01
N SER A 58 9.77 14.74 -0.92
CA SER A 58 10.53 15.19 -2.08
C SER A 58 9.68 16.04 -3.03
N CYS A 59 8.43 15.62 -3.30
CA CYS A 59 7.46 16.44 -4.03
C CYS A 59 7.28 17.80 -3.37
N GLY A 60 7.04 17.84 -2.05
CA GLY A 60 6.85 19.10 -1.33
C GLY A 60 8.08 19.99 -1.36
N LEU A 61 9.28 19.41 -1.23
CA LEU A 61 10.54 20.13 -1.29
C LEU A 61 10.81 20.70 -2.69
N MET A 62 10.51 19.96 -3.77
CA MET A 62 10.58 20.48 -5.14
C MET A 62 9.68 21.69 -5.34
N GLN A 63 8.48 21.69 -4.75
CA GLN A 63 7.57 22.83 -4.81
C GLN A 63 8.12 24.05 -4.05
N VAL A 64 8.80 23.85 -2.92
CA VAL A 64 9.39 24.95 -2.15
C VAL A 64 10.64 25.52 -2.82
N LEU A 65 11.51 24.66 -3.35
CA LEU A 65 12.77 25.07 -3.99
C LEU A 65 12.59 25.59 -5.42
N GLY A 66 11.50 25.23 -6.09
CA GLY A 66 11.28 25.58 -7.51
C GLY A 66 12.27 24.90 -8.47
N SER A 67 13.04 23.92 -8.00
CA SER A 67 14.05 23.19 -8.77
C SER A 67 14.30 21.81 -8.17
N ASP A 68 14.81 20.87 -8.98
CA ASP A 68 15.27 19.56 -8.52
C ASP A 68 16.80 19.50 -8.55
N PRO A 69 17.49 19.68 -7.40
CA PRO A 69 18.93 19.62 -7.36
C PRO A 69 19.40 18.20 -7.72
N ARG A 70 19.96 18.05 -8.93
CA ARG A 70 20.60 16.82 -9.44
C ARG A 70 19.67 15.62 -9.64
N GLY A 71 18.35 15.80 -9.68
CA GLY A 71 17.41 14.70 -9.91
C GLY A 71 17.15 13.81 -8.69
N ILE A 72 17.66 14.19 -7.51
CA ILE A 72 17.55 13.38 -6.28
C ILE A 72 16.10 13.35 -5.81
N LEU A 73 15.37 14.46 -5.95
CA LEU A 73 13.98 14.52 -5.52
C LEU A 73 13.10 13.69 -6.45
N LEU A 74 13.32 13.80 -7.77
CA LEU A 74 12.65 12.97 -8.77
C LEU A 74 12.86 11.47 -8.53
N PHE A 75 14.04 11.04 -8.09
CA PHE A 75 14.31 9.64 -7.76
C PHE A 75 13.31 9.08 -6.71
N PHE A 76 13.06 9.80 -5.62
CA PHE A 76 12.10 9.37 -4.59
C PHE A 76 10.65 9.39 -5.10
N VAL A 77 10.31 10.32 -5.99
CA VAL A 77 8.98 10.35 -6.64
C VAL A 77 8.80 9.13 -7.55
N ILE A 78 9.83 8.75 -8.31
CA ILE A 78 9.82 7.53 -9.14
C ILE A 78 9.67 6.28 -8.27
N LEU A 79 10.41 6.18 -7.16
CA LEU A 79 10.25 5.07 -6.22
C LEU A 79 8.83 4.99 -5.64
N PHE A 80 8.23 6.14 -5.32
CA PHE A 80 6.84 6.19 -4.86
C PHE A 80 5.87 5.75 -5.97
N SER A 81 6.05 6.19 -7.21
CA SER A 81 5.24 5.72 -8.36
C SER A 81 5.36 4.19 -8.53
N ALA A 82 6.58 3.65 -8.44
CA ALA A 82 6.84 2.23 -8.53
C ALA A 82 6.19 1.42 -7.40
N SER A 83 6.17 1.98 -6.17
CA SER A 83 5.55 1.33 -5.03
C SER A 83 4.04 1.23 -5.18
N ILE A 84 3.37 2.27 -5.72
CA ILE A 84 1.94 2.24 -6.05
C ILE A 84 1.66 1.11 -7.06
N ALA A 85 2.44 1.02 -8.15
CA ALA A 85 2.23 0.00 -9.16
C ALA A 85 2.39 -1.43 -8.60
N SER A 86 3.42 -1.63 -7.78
CA SER A 86 3.69 -2.91 -7.12
C SER A 86 2.60 -3.32 -6.13
N GLU A 87 2.05 -2.35 -5.41
CA GLU A 87 0.98 -2.57 -4.45
C GLU A 87 -0.30 -3.08 -5.11
N VAL A 88 -0.67 -2.56 -6.28
CA VAL A 88 -1.83 -3.06 -7.02
C VAL A 88 -1.69 -4.55 -7.33
N VAL A 89 -0.49 -5.00 -7.70
CA VAL A 89 -0.22 -6.44 -7.92
C VAL A 89 -0.27 -7.21 -6.60
N LEU A 90 0.31 -6.70 -5.51
CA LEU A 90 0.22 -7.34 -4.20
C LEU A 90 -1.21 -7.41 -3.65
N ASN A 91 -2.07 -6.45 -3.99
CA ASN A 91 -3.49 -6.47 -3.64
C ASN A 91 -4.22 -7.63 -4.33
N LEU A 92 -3.86 -7.95 -5.58
CA LEU A 92 -4.34 -9.17 -6.24
C LEU A 92 -3.87 -10.44 -5.50
N VAL A 93 -2.59 -10.50 -5.15
CA VAL A 93 -2.02 -11.63 -4.39
C VAL A 93 -2.74 -11.80 -3.03
N LEU A 94 -3.03 -10.69 -2.35
CA LEU A 94 -3.79 -10.67 -1.11
C LEU A 94 -5.21 -11.21 -1.31
N ALA A 95 -5.92 -10.77 -2.36
CA ALA A 95 -7.27 -11.24 -2.66
C ALA A 95 -7.29 -12.73 -3.00
N LEU A 96 -6.35 -13.22 -3.81
CA LEU A 96 -6.19 -14.65 -4.12
C LEU A 96 -5.94 -15.47 -2.85
N ASN A 97 -5.09 -14.99 -1.95
CA ASN A 97 -4.85 -15.63 -0.67
C ASN A 97 -6.15 -15.72 0.16
N ARG A 98 -6.99 -14.69 0.14
CA ARG A 98 -8.30 -14.72 0.82
C ARG A 98 -9.29 -15.69 0.17
N VAL A 99 -9.37 -15.72 -1.16
CA VAL A 99 -10.16 -16.69 -1.90
C VAL A 99 -9.76 -18.12 -1.51
N LYS A 100 -8.45 -18.42 -1.49
CA LYS A 100 -7.91 -19.72 -1.07
C LYS A 100 -8.37 -20.14 0.33
N VAL A 101 -8.27 -19.21 1.30
CA VAL A 101 -8.63 -19.48 2.70
C VAL A 101 -10.14 -19.67 2.87
N ILE A 102 -10.96 -18.79 2.28
CA ILE A 102 -12.42 -18.78 2.49
C ILE A 102 -13.11 -19.92 1.75
N LEU A 103 -12.73 -20.18 0.49
CA LEU A 103 -13.33 -21.26 -0.29
C LEU A 103 -12.94 -22.65 0.22
N ASN A 104 -11.99 -22.73 1.16
CA ASN A 104 -11.46 -23.97 1.69
C ASN A 104 -11.28 -25.03 0.57
N ILE A 105 -10.57 -24.63 -0.51
CA ILE A 105 -10.33 -25.43 -1.73
C ILE A 105 -9.58 -26.75 -1.41
N HIS A 106 -9.26 -26.98 -0.15
CA HIS A 106 -8.72 -28.19 0.42
C HIS A 106 -9.55 -29.47 0.20
N THR A 107 -10.82 -29.34 -0.22
CA THR A 107 -11.82 -30.43 -0.11
C THR A 107 -12.30 -31.01 -1.44
N ALA A 108 -11.55 -30.84 -2.54
CA ALA A 108 -11.79 -31.61 -3.77
C ALA A 108 -10.94 -32.89 -3.76
N PRO A 109 -11.51 -34.09 -3.52
CA PRO A 109 -10.75 -35.34 -3.39
C PRO A 109 -9.94 -35.69 -4.65
N CYS A 110 -10.35 -35.22 -5.84
CA CYS A 110 -9.59 -35.43 -7.08
C CYS A 110 -8.25 -34.67 -7.12
N LEU A 111 -8.17 -33.48 -6.50
CA LEU A 111 -6.93 -32.68 -6.43
C LEU A 111 -6.04 -33.09 -5.24
N SER A 112 -6.59 -33.79 -4.25
CA SER A 112 -5.88 -34.18 -3.02
C SER A 112 -4.64 -35.07 -3.27
N LYS A 113 -4.63 -35.88 -4.34
CA LYS A 113 -3.48 -36.72 -4.69
C LYS A 113 -2.30 -35.92 -5.27
N VAL A 114 -2.57 -34.80 -5.92
CA VAL A 114 -1.52 -33.85 -6.35
C VAL A 114 -1.09 -32.95 -5.19
N ILE A 115 -2.01 -32.69 -4.24
CA ILE A 115 -1.79 -31.81 -3.10
C ILE A 115 -1.08 -32.50 -1.91
N LYS A 116 -1.03 -33.83 -1.82
CA LYS A 116 -0.28 -34.50 -0.74
C LYS A 116 1.25 -34.40 -0.88
N THR A 117 1.74 -34.09 -2.07
CA THR A 117 3.13 -33.66 -2.32
C THR A 117 3.32 -32.13 -2.12
N SER A 118 2.27 -31.47 -1.63
CA SER A 118 2.10 -30.02 -1.54
C SER A 118 2.12 -29.55 -0.08
N ASP A 119 2.97 -30.14 0.75
CA ASP A 119 3.65 -29.37 1.80
C ASP A 119 4.66 -28.36 1.20
N ARG A 120 4.86 -28.40 -0.14
CA ARG A 120 5.48 -27.36 -0.97
C ARG A 120 4.47 -26.38 -1.62
N MET A 121 3.19 -26.40 -1.25
CA MET A 121 2.18 -25.43 -1.76
C MET A 121 2.38 -23.99 -1.27
N TRP A 122 3.51 -23.70 -0.64
CA TRP A 122 4.01 -22.36 -0.34
C TRP A 122 4.56 -21.66 -1.59
N GLN A 123 4.93 -22.42 -2.64
CA GLN A 123 5.64 -21.88 -3.80
C GLN A 123 4.85 -20.92 -4.70
N PRO A 124 3.56 -21.14 -5.06
CA PRO A 124 2.90 -20.29 -6.05
C PRO A 124 2.62 -18.88 -5.52
N LEU A 125 2.23 -18.73 -4.24
CA LEU A 125 1.97 -17.41 -3.65
C LEU A 125 3.28 -16.64 -3.43
N GLN A 126 4.32 -17.32 -2.96
CA GLN A 126 5.65 -16.71 -2.82
C GLN A 126 6.22 -16.28 -4.18
N LEU A 127 6.02 -17.08 -5.23
CA LEU A 127 6.40 -16.71 -6.59
C LEU A 127 5.67 -15.43 -7.04
N LEU A 128 4.36 -15.32 -6.79
CA LEU A 128 3.59 -14.12 -7.12
C LEU A 128 4.08 -12.88 -6.35
N ILE A 129 4.45 -13.03 -5.08
CA ILE A 129 5.05 -11.94 -4.29
C ILE A 129 6.38 -11.51 -4.89
N ILE A 130 7.26 -12.47 -5.23
CA ILE A 130 8.55 -12.20 -5.87
C ILE A 130 8.34 -11.50 -7.21
N LEU A 131 7.39 -11.97 -8.02
CA LEU A 131 7.04 -11.35 -9.30
C LEU A 131 6.52 -9.92 -9.11
N ALA A 132 5.70 -9.65 -8.08
CA ALA A 132 5.23 -8.31 -7.78
C ALA A 132 6.38 -7.37 -7.36
N CYS A 133 7.34 -7.87 -6.57
CA CYS A 133 8.53 -7.10 -6.21
C CYS A 133 9.45 -6.86 -7.41
N LEU A 134 9.66 -7.88 -8.25
CA LEU A 134 10.43 -7.75 -9.48
C LEU A 134 9.78 -6.76 -10.45
N TYR A 135 8.45 -6.76 -10.53
CA TYR A 135 7.69 -5.80 -11.32
C TYR A 135 7.95 -4.36 -10.82
N GLY A 136 7.87 -4.12 -9.52
CA GLY A 136 8.22 -2.83 -8.92
C GLY A 136 9.64 -2.36 -9.19
N LEU A 137 10.59 -3.27 -9.03
CA LEU A 137 11.99 -2.98 -9.33
C LEU A 137 12.18 -2.66 -10.81
N SER A 138 11.58 -3.46 -11.71
CA SER A 138 11.64 -3.24 -13.16
C SER A 138 10.97 -1.94 -13.59
N TYR A 139 9.89 -1.55 -12.91
CA TYR A 139 9.20 -0.29 -13.12
C TYR A 139 10.11 0.89 -12.75
N ALA A 140 10.73 0.85 -11.57
CA ALA A 140 11.64 1.90 -11.12
C ALA A 140 12.88 2.00 -12.02
N THR A 141 13.51 0.87 -12.37
CA THR A 141 14.68 0.87 -13.25
C THR A 141 14.36 1.36 -14.66
N ALA A 142 13.18 1.02 -15.19
CA ALA A 142 12.73 1.52 -16.49
C ALA A 142 12.59 3.06 -16.47
N LEU A 143 11.95 3.63 -15.45
CA LEU A 143 11.77 5.09 -15.34
C LEU A 143 13.06 5.85 -14.99
N LEU A 144 14.04 5.19 -14.38
CA LEU A 144 15.37 5.76 -14.16
C LEU A 144 16.28 5.64 -15.39
N SER A 145 15.90 4.82 -16.38
CA SER A 145 16.67 4.68 -17.62
C SER A 145 16.54 5.92 -18.51
N PRO A 146 17.51 6.21 -19.40
CA PRO A 146 17.41 7.35 -20.32
C PRO A 146 16.31 7.18 -21.39
N TYR A 147 15.69 6.01 -21.47
CA TYR A 147 14.73 5.60 -22.51
C TYR A 147 13.27 5.87 -22.16
N CYS A 148 12.94 5.91 -20.87
CA CYS A 148 11.62 6.28 -20.36
C CYS A 148 11.79 7.49 -19.45
N GLY A 149 10.95 8.50 -19.62
CA GLY A 149 11.03 9.71 -18.80
C GLY A 149 9.84 9.84 -17.86
N TYR A 150 10.13 10.35 -16.67
CA TYR A 150 9.14 10.75 -15.68
C TYR A 150 9.50 12.18 -15.24
N LEU A 151 8.50 13.07 -15.21
CA LEU A 151 8.72 14.48 -14.91
C LEU A 151 7.86 14.90 -13.72
N MET A 152 8.44 15.76 -12.90
CA MET A 152 7.75 16.46 -11.83
C MET A 152 8.18 17.93 -11.94
N VAL A 153 7.29 18.78 -12.44
CA VAL A 153 7.59 20.20 -12.69
C VAL A 153 7.02 21.03 -11.54
N PRO A 154 7.75 22.04 -11.01
CA PRO A 154 7.18 22.96 -10.03
C PRO A 154 5.89 23.62 -10.55
N GLY A 155 4.87 23.70 -9.70
CA GLY A 155 3.52 24.14 -10.07
C GLY A 155 2.57 23.01 -10.46
N HIS A 156 3.10 21.82 -10.81
CA HIS A 156 2.33 20.59 -10.97
C HIS A 156 2.47 19.70 -9.73
N TYR A 157 1.35 19.14 -9.25
CA TYR A 157 1.32 18.41 -7.97
C TYR A 157 1.22 16.90 -8.11
N VAL A 158 1.21 16.41 -9.35
CA VAL A 158 1.23 14.99 -9.71
C VAL A 158 2.30 14.77 -10.77
N GLY A 159 3.08 13.70 -10.65
CA GLY A 159 4.10 13.38 -11.62
C GLY A 159 3.48 12.90 -12.94
N SER A 160 4.06 13.31 -14.06
CA SER A 160 3.59 13.00 -15.40
C SER A 160 4.65 12.23 -16.19
N TYR A 161 4.20 11.41 -17.13
CA TYR A 161 5.10 10.71 -18.05
C TYR A 161 5.65 11.68 -19.09
N ASP A 162 6.96 11.59 -19.37
CA ASP A 162 7.60 12.38 -20.42
C ASP A 162 7.53 11.65 -21.77
N PHE A 163 6.57 12.05 -22.59
CA PHE A 163 6.37 11.49 -23.92
C PHE A 163 7.40 11.99 -24.96
N SER A 164 8.36 12.84 -24.59
CA SER A 164 9.49 13.16 -25.47
C SER A 164 10.46 11.99 -25.65
N LYS A 165 10.42 11.00 -24.75
CA LYS A 165 11.25 9.79 -24.79
C LYS A 165 10.55 8.66 -25.56
N PRO A 166 11.30 7.88 -26.36
CA PRO A 166 10.72 6.94 -27.34
C PRO A 166 9.93 5.78 -26.70
N TYR A 167 10.34 5.30 -25.52
CA TYR A 167 9.73 4.13 -24.90
C TYR A 167 8.69 4.47 -23.83
N THR A 168 8.53 5.75 -23.44
CA THR A 168 7.57 6.15 -22.41
C THR A 168 6.14 5.79 -22.79
N GLN A 169 5.75 5.95 -24.05
CA GLN A 169 4.39 5.63 -24.49
C GLN A 169 4.10 4.13 -24.40
N LEU A 170 5.05 3.29 -24.81
CA LEU A 170 4.93 1.84 -24.70
C LEU A 170 4.87 1.42 -23.23
N PHE A 171 5.77 1.96 -22.40
CA PHE A 171 5.81 1.71 -20.97
C PHE A 171 4.48 2.08 -20.28
N SER A 172 3.95 3.27 -20.56
CA SER A 172 2.67 3.73 -20.01
C SER A 172 1.51 2.81 -20.41
N LYS A 173 1.47 2.32 -21.66
CA LYS A 173 0.42 1.39 -22.13
C LYS A 173 0.52 0.03 -21.43
N VAL A 174 1.72 -0.53 -21.34
CA VAL A 174 1.96 -1.81 -20.63
C VAL A 174 1.60 -1.67 -19.15
N ASN A 175 2.04 -0.59 -18.51
CA ASN A 175 1.71 -0.30 -17.12
C ASN A 175 0.20 -0.19 -16.91
N SER A 176 -0.50 0.60 -17.72
CA SER A 176 -1.96 0.72 -17.62
C SER A 176 -2.67 -0.62 -17.81
N LEU A 177 -2.18 -1.48 -18.71
CA LEU A 177 -2.75 -2.80 -18.96
C LEU A 177 -2.56 -3.73 -17.74
N VAL A 178 -1.36 -3.75 -17.15
CA VAL A 178 -1.06 -4.55 -15.96
C VAL A 178 -1.90 -4.09 -14.77
N LEU A 179 -1.99 -2.77 -14.53
CA LEU A 179 -2.76 -2.21 -13.42
C LEU A 179 -4.27 -2.46 -13.59
N LEU A 180 -4.81 -2.27 -14.80
CA LEU A 180 -6.22 -2.51 -15.09
C LEU A 180 -6.58 -3.98 -14.95
N THR A 181 -5.75 -4.88 -15.52
CA THR A 181 -5.96 -6.33 -15.43
C THR A 181 -5.88 -6.82 -13.99
N SER A 182 -4.88 -6.37 -13.23
CA SER A 182 -4.72 -6.74 -11.82
C SER A 182 -5.89 -6.26 -10.97
N SER A 183 -6.35 -5.03 -11.19
CA SER A 183 -7.51 -4.46 -10.49
C SER A 183 -8.80 -5.22 -10.84
N PHE A 184 -9.00 -5.57 -12.11
CA PHE A 184 -10.16 -6.34 -12.56
C PHE A 184 -10.16 -7.76 -11.98
N LEU A 185 -9.03 -8.46 -11.99
CA LEU A 185 -8.91 -9.78 -11.35
C LEU A 185 -9.16 -9.71 -9.84
N THR A 186 -8.68 -8.64 -9.19
CA THR A 186 -8.91 -8.39 -7.77
C THR A 186 -10.41 -8.17 -7.48
N PHE A 187 -11.09 -7.42 -8.34
CA PHE A 187 -12.55 -7.24 -8.27
C PHE A 187 -13.27 -8.59 -8.33
N ILE A 188 -12.95 -9.44 -9.31
CA ILE A 188 -13.53 -10.77 -9.44
C ILE A 188 -13.30 -11.58 -8.17
N CYS A 189 -12.08 -11.57 -7.62
CA CYS A 189 -11.77 -12.27 -6.37
C CYS A 189 -12.65 -11.79 -5.21
N TYR A 190 -12.84 -10.49 -5.04
CA TYR A 190 -13.70 -9.95 -3.97
C TYR A 190 -15.19 -10.22 -4.21
N MET A 191 -15.66 -10.25 -5.46
CA MET A 191 -17.01 -10.68 -5.79
C MET A 191 -17.22 -12.14 -5.41
N LEU A 192 -16.27 -13.02 -5.74
CA LEU A 192 -16.31 -14.43 -5.32
C LEU A 192 -16.31 -14.56 -3.80
N ILE A 193 -15.45 -13.83 -3.09
CA ILE A 193 -15.43 -13.83 -1.61
C ILE A 193 -16.79 -13.40 -1.05
N THR A 194 -17.36 -12.31 -1.58
CA THR A 194 -18.63 -11.76 -1.08
C THR A 194 -19.79 -12.72 -1.32
N VAL A 195 -19.92 -13.29 -2.51
CA VAL A 195 -20.96 -14.28 -2.83
C VAL A 195 -20.84 -15.51 -1.93
N ASN A 196 -19.62 -16.02 -1.71
CA ASN A 196 -19.40 -17.17 -0.83
C ASN A 196 -19.70 -16.85 0.64
N LEU A 197 -19.32 -15.68 1.15
CA LEU A 197 -19.66 -15.28 2.51
C LEU A 197 -21.18 -15.11 2.70
N LEU A 198 -21.89 -14.56 1.70
CA LEU A 198 -23.35 -14.47 1.70
C LEU A 198 -24.01 -15.86 1.68
N TRP A 199 -23.49 -16.78 0.89
CA TRP A 199 -23.94 -18.17 0.83
C TRP A 199 -23.67 -18.93 2.14
N MET A 200 -22.51 -18.75 2.75
CA MET A 200 -22.20 -19.33 4.07
C MET A 200 -23.12 -18.77 5.15
N ARG A 201 -23.40 -17.45 5.10
CA ARG A 201 -24.31 -16.79 6.03
C ARG A 201 -25.75 -17.27 5.89
N SER A 202 -26.21 -17.62 4.68
CA SER A 202 -27.55 -18.17 4.51
C SER A 202 -27.68 -19.60 5.05
N LYS A 203 -26.58 -20.35 5.12
CA LYS A 203 -26.57 -21.75 5.61
C LYS A 203 -26.22 -21.92 7.09
N SER A 204 -25.50 -20.98 7.70
CA SER A 204 -25.00 -21.11 9.08
C SER A 204 -25.63 -20.08 10.01
N THR A 205 -26.11 -20.53 11.17
CA THR A 205 -26.61 -19.66 12.26
C THR A 205 -25.49 -19.04 13.09
N VAL A 206 -24.24 -19.51 12.96
CA VAL A 206 -23.09 -18.99 13.71
C VAL A 206 -22.44 -17.83 12.96
N THR A 207 -22.32 -16.67 13.60
CA THR A 207 -21.79 -15.45 13.01
C THR A 207 -20.25 -15.48 12.85
N PRO A 208 -19.69 -15.48 11.62
CA PRO A 208 -18.25 -15.45 11.40
C PRO A 208 -17.69 -14.02 11.49
N ASN A 209 -17.71 -13.42 12.69
CA ASN A 209 -17.40 -12.00 12.88
C ASN A 209 -15.94 -11.62 12.51
N LYS A 210 -14.98 -12.53 12.65
CA LYS A 210 -13.55 -12.25 12.38
C LYS A 210 -13.26 -12.18 10.88
N GLU A 211 -13.80 -13.11 10.11
CA GLU A 211 -13.57 -13.18 8.65
C GLU A 211 -14.25 -12.02 7.94
N TRP A 212 -15.43 -11.63 8.39
CA TRP A 212 -16.15 -10.48 7.85
C TRP A 212 -15.37 -9.18 8.00
N SER A 213 -14.77 -8.94 9.16
CA SER A 213 -13.95 -7.74 9.40
C SER A 213 -12.76 -7.65 8.43
N ILE A 214 -12.18 -8.78 8.08
CA ILE A 214 -11.06 -8.88 7.15
C ILE A 214 -11.54 -8.65 5.70
N ALA A 215 -12.69 -9.21 5.33
CA ALA A 215 -13.28 -9.01 4.02
C ALA A 215 -13.67 -7.53 3.81
N ILE A 216 -14.23 -6.87 4.83
CA ILE A 216 -14.49 -5.42 4.81
C ILE A 216 -13.20 -4.64 4.61
N TYR A 217 -12.12 -4.96 5.35
CA TYR A 217 -10.82 -4.31 5.19
C TYR A 217 -10.38 -4.33 3.71
N GLY A 218 -10.36 -5.53 3.13
CA GLY A 218 -9.93 -5.74 1.75
C GLY A 218 -10.84 -5.05 0.74
N GLY A 219 -12.16 -5.13 0.94
CA GLY A 219 -13.15 -4.50 0.09
C GLY A 219 -13.06 -2.97 0.09
N VAL A 220 -13.02 -2.34 1.27
CA VAL A 220 -12.91 -0.87 1.38
C VAL A 220 -11.60 -0.38 0.76
N ARG A 221 -10.48 -1.05 1.04
CA ARG A 221 -9.19 -0.70 0.45
C ARG A 221 -9.23 -0.81 -1.07
N PHE A 222 -9.74 -1.94 -1.58
CA PHE A 222 -9.90 -2.17 -3.01
C PHE A 222 -10.77 -1.11 -3.68
N THR A 223 -11.90 -0.73 -3.07
CA THR A 223 -12.78 0.31 -3.62
C THR A 223 -12.06 1.64 -3.72
N ILE A 224 -11.35 2.08 -2.68
CA ILE A 224 -10.60 3.35 -2.69
C ILE A 224 -9.49 3.32 -3.76
N ASP A 225 -8.69 2.25 -3.80
CA ASP A 225 -7.59 2.09 -4.75
C ASP A 225 -8.09 2.07 -6.21
N THR A 226 -9.20 1.37 -6.45
CA THR A 226 -9.83 1.29 -7.78
C THR A 226 -10.44 2.61 -8.18
N SER A 227 -11.15 3.30 -7.27
CA SER A 227 -11.70 4.63 -7.54
C SER A 227 -10.60 5.63 -7.89
N LEU A 228 -9.46 5.60 -7.19
CA LEU A 228 -8.32 6.46 -7.50
C LEU A 228 -7.70 6.12 -8.85
N SER A 229 -7.52 4.83 -9.15
CA SER A 229 -7.00 4.39 -10.44
C SER A 229 -7.91 4.80 -11.60
N ILE A 230 -9.23 4.67 -11.43
CA ILE A 230 -10.21 5.11 -12.44
C ILE A 230 -10.15 6.62 -12.61
N ALA A 231 -10.12 7.37 -11.51
CA ALA A 231 -10.01 8.83 -11.54
C ALA A 231 -8.72 9.29 -12.25
N PHE A 232 -7.61 8.59 -12.05
CA PHE A 232 -6.33 8.94 -12.66
C PHE A 232 -6.24 8.59 -14.16
N PHE A 233 -6.73 7.42 -14.57
CA PHE A 233 -6.57 6.94 -15.95
C PHE A 233 -7.72 7.32 -16.90
N PHE A 234 -8.95 7.44 -16.41
CA PHE A 234 -10.12 7.61 -17.27
C PHE A 234 -10.76 9.00 -17.16
N MET A 235 -10.64 9.68 -16.01
CA MET A 235 -11.21 11.02 -15.88
C MET A 235 -10.23 12.06 -16.42
N HIS A 236 -10.57 12.63 -17.57
CA HIS A 236 -9.92 13.84 -18.07
C HIS A 236 -10.39 15.03 -17.24
N LEU A 237 -9.80 15.21 -16.06
CA LEU A 237 -10.04 16.39 -15.25
C LEU A 237 -9.45 17.61 -15.98
N PRO A 238 -10.12 18.78 -15.95
CA PRO A 238 -9.55 19.99 -16.52
C PRO A 238 -8.19 20.25 -15.86
N PRO A 239 -7.17 20.66 -16.64
CA PRO A 239 -5.84 20.93 -16.12
C PRO A 239 -5.94 22.12 -15.17
N SER A 240 -6.09 21.83 -13.88
CA SER A 240 -6.19 22.82 -12.83
C SER A 240 -5.25 22.42 -11.70
N PRO A 241 -4.55 23.38 -11.08
CA PRO A 241 -3.69 23.07 -9.93
C PRO A 241 -4.47 22.42 -8.78
N TRP A 242 -5.76 22.70 -8.64
CA TRP A 242 -6.61 22.11 -7.61
C TRP A 242 -6.94 20.63 -7.88
N SER A 243 -7.23 20.25 -9.12
CA SER A 243 -7.50 18.85 -9.48
C SER A 243 -6.25 17.99 -9.27
N GLU A 244 -5.08 18.47 -9.68
CA GLU A 244 -3.81 17.80 -9.40
C GLU A 244 -3.52 17.68 -7.91
N LEU A 245 -3.75 18.77 -7.14
CA LEU A 245 -3.57 18.74 -5.69
C LEU A 245 -4.46 17.68 -5.04
N VAL A 246 -5.75 17.64 -5.41
CA VAL A 246 -6.70 16.67 -4.83
C VAL A 246 -6.29 15.25 -5.17
N ILE A 247 -5.89 14.98 -6.42
CA ILE A 247 -5.43 13.64 -6.82
C ILE A 247 -4.16 13.26 -6.05
N GLY A 248 -3.12 14.10 -6.06
CA GLY A 248 -1.85 13.84 -5.40
C GLY A 248 -2.01 13.65 -3.89
N LEU A 249 -2.77 14.53 -3.24
CA LEU A 249 -3.07 14.44 -1.82
C LEU A 249 -3.86 13.16 -1.50
N THR A 250 -4.85 12.81 -2.32
CA THR A 250 -5.64 11.60 -2.08
C THR A 250 -4.81 10.34 -2.25
N TYR A 251 -3.87 10.29 -3.21
CA TYR A 251 -2.91 9.19 -3.30
C TYR A 251 -2.02 9.11 -2.06
N ILE A 252 -1.45 10.22 -1.59
CA ILE A 252 -0.58 10.24 -0.40
C ILE A 252 -1.36 9.80 0.84
N LEU A 253 -2.56 10.33 1.06
CA LEU A 253 -3.42 9.96 2.18
C LEU A 253 -3.90 8.51 2.07
N ASN A 254 -4.23 8.05 0.86
CA ASN A 254 -4.57 6.66 0.66
C ASN A 254 -3.39 5.76 1.08
N GLN A 255 -2.17 6.11 0.70
CA GLN A 255 -1.01 5.29 1.04
C GLN A 255 -0.60 5.37 2.51
N LEU A 256 -0.65 6.55 3.11
CA LEU A 256 -0.13 6.74 4.46
C LEU A 256 -1.19 6.69 5.57
N PHE A 257 -2.47 6.90 5.26
CA PHE A 257 -3.52 7.06 6.28
C PHE A 257 -4.56 5.95 6.24
N VAL A 258 -5.01 5.53 5.06
CA VAL A 258 -6.13 4.57 4.94
C VAL A 258 -5.79 3.22 5.57
N SER A 259 -4.60 2.67 5.32
CA SER A 259 -4.20 1.38 5.91
C SER A 259 -4.15 1.41 7.46
N PRO A 260 -3.45 2.36 8.13
CA PRO A 260 -3.52 2.53 9.58
C PRO A 260 -4.93 2.69 10.12
N LEU A 261 -5.74 3.54 9.46
CA LEU A 261 -7.11 3.81 9.89
C LEU A 261 -7.96 2.54 9.85
N LEU A 262 -7.85 1.76 8.77
CA LEU A 262 -8.55 0.49 8.62
C LEU A 262 -8.05 -0.55 9.63
N TYR A 263 -6.75 -0.64 9.90
CA TYR A 263 -6.23 -1.55 10.93
C TYR A 263 -6.73 -1.19 12.33
N PHE A 264 -6.72 0.11 12.65
CA PHE A 264 -7.16 0.62 13.95
C PHE A 264 -8.65 0.43 14.20
N THR A 265 -9.48 0.60 13.16
CA THR A 265 -10.94 0.47 13.25
C THR A 265 -11.39 -0.99 13.29
N LEU A 266 -10.83 -1.84 12.43
CA LEU A 266 -11.32 -3.21 12.21
C LEU A 266 -10.72 -4.23 13.17
N THR A 267 -9.49 -4.02 13.67
CA THR A 267 -8.80 -5.05 14.48
C THR A 267 -8.61 -4.61 15.93
N LYS A 268 -9.54 -5.02 16.81
CA LYS A 268 -9.49 -4.73 18.26
C LYS A 268 -8.16 -5.16 18.90
N ASN A 269 -7.62 -6.32 18.52
CA ASN A 269 -6.37 -6.85 19.06
C ASN A 269 -5.17 -5.96 18.69
N LEU A 270 -5.04 -5.58 17.41
CA LEU A 270 -3.97 -4.69 16.95
C LEU A 270 -4.06 -3.32 17.61
N ARG A 271 -5.28 -2.78 17.78
CA ARG A 271 -5.49 -1.52 18.48
C ARG A 271 -5.00 -1.59 19.93
N ASN A 272 -5.34 -2.67 20.64
CA ASN A 272 -4.91 -2.84 22.03
C ASN A 272 -3.38 -2.99 22.14
N GLU A 273 -2.75 -3.70 21.21
CA GLU A 273 -1.28 -3.81 21.16
C GLU A 273 -0.60 -2.48 20.80
N PHE A 274 -1.15 -1.73 19.85
CA PHE A 274 -0.64 -0.41 19.50
C PHE A 274 -0.71 0.56 20.70
N LEU A 275 -1.86 0.57 21.39
CA LEU A 275 -2.05 1.40 22.59
C LEU A 275 -1.17 0.95 23.76
N SER A 276 -0.89 -0.35 23.90
CA SER A 276 -0.01 -0.84 24.97
C SER A 276 1.44 -0.41 24.75
N LEU A 277 1.94 -0.46 23.52
CA LEU A 277 3.26 0.06 23.16
C LEU A 277 3.39 1.56 23.44
N LEU A 278 2.36 2.35 23.11
CA LEU A 278 2.30 3.77 23.43
C LEU A 278 2.39 4.04 24.94
N ARG A 279 1.68 3.24 25.76
CA ARG A 279 1.73 3.35 27.22
C ARG A 279 3.10 3.00 27.79
N ILE A 280 3.75 1.96 27.27
CA ILE A 280 5.09 1.53 27.72
C ILE A 280 6.12 2.61 27.40
N GLN A 281 6.10 3.16 26.18
CA GLN A 281 7.02 4.22 25.78
C GLN A 281 6.87 5.47 26.67
N ARG A 282 5.63 5.83 27.02
CA ARG A 282 5.36 6.94 27.95
C ARG A 282 5.89 6.67 29.36
N ARG A 283 5.74 5.44 29.87
CA ARG A 283 6.23 5.07 31.21
C ARG A 283 7.76 5.14 31.29
N ASN A 284 8.46 4.62 30.29
CA ASN A 284 9.93 4.60 30.28
C ASN A 284 10.53 6.02 30.22
N HIS A 285 9.90 6.93 29.48
CA HIS A 285 10.34 8.33 29.40
C HIS A 285 10.17 9.10 30.73
N ILE A 286 9.16 8.75 31.52
CA ILE A 286 8.96 9.34 32.86
C ILE A 286 10.04 8.83 33.82
N SER A 287 10.32 7.52 33.81
CA SER A 287 11.35 6.95 34.67
C SER A 287 12.74 7.55 34.40
N THR A 288 13.14 7.71 33.14
CA THR A 288 14.46 8.30 32.80
C THR A 288 14.56 9.78 33.17
N ALA A 289 13.46 10.53 33.12
CA ALA A 289 13.43 11.92 33.57
C ALA A 289 13.64 12.03 35.10
N ILE A 290 12.99 11.15 35.89
CA ILE A 290 13.12 11.14 37.36
C ILE A 290 14.56 10.82 37.79
N TYR A 291 15.21 9.84 37.16
CA TYR A 291 16.59 9.49 37.48
C TYR A 291 17.57 10.65 37.21
N ARG A 292 17.38 11.42 36.13
CA ARG A 292 18.23 12.59 35.84
C ARG A 292 18.05 13.73 36.84
N THR A 293 16.85 13.95 37.34
CA THR A 293 16.64 14.98 38.38
C THR A 293 17.25 14.57 39.71
N SER A 294 17.32 13.27 40.02
CA SER A 294 17.92 12.78 41.26
C SER A 294 19.46 12.78 41.27
N SER A 295 20.12 12.77 40.10
CA SER A 295 21.58 12.76 40.02
C SER A 295 22.23 14.14 40.08
N HIS A 296 21.43 15.21 40.17
CA HIS A 296 21.88 16.60 40.22
C HIS A 296 21.48 17.34 41.51
N ALA A 297 20.92 16.62 42.48
CA ALA A 297 20.64 17.08 43.84
C ALA A 297 21.61 16.42 44.81
#